data_AF-A0A496VTZ4-F1
#
_entry.id   AF-A0A496VTZ4-F1
#
_cell.length_a   1.000
_cell.length_b   1.000
_cell.length_c   1.000
_cell.angle_alpha   90.00
_cell.angle_beta   90.00
_cell.angle_gamma   90.00
#
_symmetry.space_group_name_H-M   'P 1'
#
loop_
_entity.id
_entity.type
_entity.pdbx_description
1 polymer ?
#
loop_
_entity_poly.entity_id
_entity_poly.type
_entity_poly.pdbx_seq_one_letter_code
_entity_poly.pdbx_strand_id
1 'polypeptide(L)'
;MNTLQRPLHFLKRISLVTLLAFLINGCFAPAIVADRSGCQLVSKKLELVHFEEGSEVLMQIASSSDCHNAECLLFILIGVPVISATSFIVSGSIVVIGNTLHWIEKQGKCDDSGTQTIINSMINAMKALGGKTIQTASEFMSWLTQQ
;
A
#
# COMPACT_ATOMS: atom_id res chain seq x y z
N MET A 1 -30.90 -30.76 -34.04
CA MET A 1 -30.75 -30.90 -32.58
C MET A 1 -29.46 -30.21 -32.07
N ASN A 2 -29.11 -29.00 -32.55
CA ASN A 2 -27.78 -28.41 -32.27
C ASN A 2 -27.83 -26.98 -31.71
N THR A 3 -29.03 -26.44 -31.44
CA THR A 3 -29.22 -25.05 -31.00
C THR A 3 -29.21 -24.87 -29.48
N LEU A 4 -29.38 -25.96 -28.71
CA LEU A 4 -29.41 -25.95 -27.23
C LEU A 4 -28.04 -26.17 -26.57
N GLN A 5 -26.99 -26.51 -27.34
CA GLN A 5 -25.64 -26.83 -26.82
C GLN A 5 -24.76 -25.59 -26.59
N ARG A 6 -25.01 -24.49 -27.31
CA ARG A 6 -24.31 -23.21 -27.14
C ARG A 6 -24.58 -22.49 -25.81
N PRO A 7 -25.83 -22.38 -25.31
CA PRO A 7 -26.07 -21.69 -24.04
C PRO A 7 -25.45 -22.46 -22.87
N LEU A 8 -25.45 -23.79 -22.89
CA LEU A 8 -24.90 -24.62 -21.82
C LEU A 8 -23.37 -24.47 -21.69
N HIS A 9 -22.65 -24.36 -22.82
CA HIS A 9 -21.20 -24.15 -22.81
C HIS A 9 -20.83 -22.71 -22.40
N PHE A 10 -21.65 -21.73 -22.77
CA PHE A 10 -21.49 -20.33 -22.35
C PHE A 10 -21.76 -20.16 -20.85
N LEU A 11 -22.83 -20.77 -20.33
CA LEU A 11 -23.15 -20.84 -18.90
C LEU A 11 -22.04 -21.53 -18.09
N LYS A 12 -21.46 -22.63 -18.60
CA LYS A 12 -20.34 -23.32 -17.96
C LYS A 12 -19.07 -22.47 -17.91
N ARG A 13 -18.78 -21.69 -18.96
CA ARG A 13 -17.64 -20.76 -19.00
C ARG A 13 -17.84 -19.57 -18.06
N ILE A 14 -19.06 -19.01 -18.01
CA ILE A 14 -19.39 -17.96 -17.06
C ILE A 14 -19.23 -18.48 -15.63
N SER A 15 -19.82 -19.65 -15.32
CA SER A 15 -19.69 -20.27 -13.99
C SER A 15 -18.23 -20.51 -13.58
N LEU A 16 -17.37 -20.96 -14.50
CA LEU A 16 -15.94 -21.14 -14.25
C LEU A 16 -15.23 -19.80 -13.96
N VAL A 17 -15.54 -18.75 -14.73
CA VAL A 17 -14.96 -17.41 -14.55
C VAL A 17 -15.44 -16.78 -13.24
N THR A 18 -16.71 -16.94 -12.88
CA THR A 18 -17.26 -16.45 -11.62
C THR A 18 -16.66 -17.18 -10.43
N LEU A 19 -16.46 -18.51 -10.53
CA LEU A 19 -15.79 -19.30 -9.49
C LEU A 19 -14.33 -18.85 -9.32
N LEU A 20 -13.62 -18.63 -10.43
CA LEU A 20 -12.25 -18.13 -10.42
C LEU A 20 -12.16 -16.70 -9.87
N ALA A 21 -13.14 -15.85 -10.16
CA ALA A 21 -13.26 -14.49 -9.62
C ALA A 21 -13.56 -14.50 -8.11
N PHE A 22 -14.36 -15.44 -7.62
CA PHE A 22 -14.62 -15.61 -6.20
C PHE A 22 -13.37 -16.05 -5.43
N LEU A 23 -12.53 -16.88 -6.05
CA LEU A 23 -11.26 -17.34 -5.47
C LEU A 23 -10.19 -16.25 -5.34
N ILE A 24 -10.33 -15.12 -6.05
CA ILE A 24 -9.38 -14.00 -6.02
C ILE A 24 -9.85 -12.79 -5.17
N ASN A 25 -11.07 -12.80 -4.65
CA ASN A 25 -11.56 -11.73 -3.78
C ASN A 25 -11.00 -11.90 -2.35
N GLY A 26 -9.74 -11.50 -2.15
CA GLY A 26 -9.12 -11.36 -0.83
C GLY A 26 -9.20 -9.92 -0.33
N CYS A 27 -9.38 -9.72 0.97
CA CYS A 27 -9.11 -8.43 1.60
C CYS A 27 -7.60 -8.31 1.85
N PHE A 28 -7.00 -7.17 1.51
CA PHE A 28 -5.56 -6.96 1.65
C PHE A 28 -5.29 -5.81 2.60
N ALA A 29 -4.36 -5.99 3.54
CA ALA A 29 -3.97 -4.97 4.49
C ALA A 29 -2.43 -4.85 4.58
N PRO A 30 -1.89 -3.65 4.87
CA PRO A 30 -0.47 -3.50 5.13
C PRO A 30 -0.12 -4.01 6.54
N ALA A 31 0.89 -4.87 6.65
CA ALA A 31 1.45 -5.35 7.90
C ALA A 31 2.91 -4.90 8.08
N ILE A 32 3.30 -4.61 9.32
CA ILE A 32 4.65 -4.18 9.67
C ILE A 32 5.54 -5.40 9.87
N VAL A 33 6.68 -5.46 9.17
CA VAL A 33 7.66 -6.52 9.33
C VAL A 33 8.90 -5.99 10.04
N ALA A 34 9.44 -6.78 10.96
CA ALA A 34 10.66 -6.43 11.69
C ALA A 34 11.86 -6.43 10.74
N ASP A 35 12.43 -5.25 10.50
CA ASP A 35 13.70 -5.10 9.79
C ASP A 35 14.87 -5.34 10.76
N ARG A 36 15.78 -6.27 10.39
CA ARG A 36 16.94 -6.70 11.20
C ARG A 36 18.23 -6.01 10.79
N SER A 37 18.17 -4.90 10.07
CA SER A 37 19.32 -4.25 9.44
C SER A 37 20.36 -3.62 10.38
N GLY A 38 20.25 -3.77 11.71
CA GLY A 38 21.23 -3.26 12.69
C GLY A 38 21.36 -1.72 12.75
N CYS A 39 20.64 -1.02 11.88
CA CYS A 39 20.61 0.42 11.75
C CYS A 39 19.31 0.96 12.33
N GLN A 40 19.37 2.07 13.09
CA GLN A 40 18.17 2.68 13.67
C GLN A 40 17.38 3.45 12.61
N LEU A 41 16.37 2.81 12.04
CA LEU A 41 15.42 3.43 11.10
C LEU A 41 14.11 3.76 11.81
N VAL A 42 13.59 4.96 11.58
CA VAL A 42 12.28 5.44 12.02
C VAL A 42 11.20 4.76 11.20
N SER A 43 11.40 4.67 9.88
CA SER A 43 10.48 4.03 8.94
C SER A 43 10.56 2.51 9.00
N LYS A 44 9.40 1.84 9.00
CA LYS A 44 9.29 0.38 9.04
C LYS A 44 9.00 -0.19 7.66
N LYS A 45 9.49 -1.41 7.40
CA LYS A 45 9.15 -2.18 6.19
C LYS A 45 7.72 -2.70 6.31
N LEU A 46 6.98 -2.60 5.22
CA LEU A 46 5.58 -3.02 5.11
C LEU A 46 5.46 -4.15 4.09
N GLU A 47 4.56 -5.10 4.37
CA GLU A 47 4.19 -6.18 3.44
C GLU A 47 2.67 -6.30 3.36
N LEU A 48 2.17 -6.77 2.21
CA LEU A 48 0.75 -7.01 2.01
C LEU A 48 0.38 -8.37 2.61
N VAL A 49 -0.57 -8.38 3.54
CA VAL A 49 -1.15 -9.62 4.10
C VAL A 49 -2.59 -9.78 3.65
N HIS A 50 -3.00 -11.03 3.49
CA HIS A 50 -4.40 -11.39 3.21
C HIS A 50 -5.18 -11.45 4.52
N PHE A 51 -6.36 -10.84 4.54
CA PHE A 51 -7.31 -10.86 5.64
C PHE A 51 -8.51 -11.72 5.22
N GLU A 52 -8.73 -12.86 5.89
CA GLU A 52 -9.87 -13.74 5.62
C GLU A 52 -11.20 -13.19 6.19
N GLU A 53 -11.15 -12.27 7.16
CA GLU A 53 -12.33 -11.79 7.92
C GLU A 53 -13.04 -10.56 7.31
N GLY A 54 -12.83 -10.27 6.02
CA GLY A 54 -13.59 -9.21 5.32
C GLY A 54 -15.01 -9.62 4.90
N SER A 55 -15.38 -10.89 5.13
CA SER A 55 -16.61 -11.51 4.63
C SER A 55 -17.81 -11.36 5.56
N GLU A 56 -17.78 -10.61 6.67
CA GLU A 56 -18.98 -10.50 7.52
C GLU A 56 -20.03 -9.57 6.91
N VAL A 57 -19.63 -8.43 6.32
CA VAL A 57 -20.56 -7.46 5.72
C VAL A 57 -21.21 -8.02 4.45
N LEU A 58 -20.44 -8.71 3.61
CA LEU A 58 -20.96 -9.35 2.41
C LEU A 58 -21.81 -10.58 2.73
N MET A 59 -21.45 -11.35 3.75
CA MET A 59 -22.24 -12.49 4.18
C MET A 59 -23.53 -12.03 4.86
N GLN A 60 -23.57 -10.89 5.56
CA GLN A 60 -24.82 -10.31 6.08
C GLN A 60 -25.78 -9.89 4.96
N ILE A 61 -25.27 -9.34 3.86
CA ILE A 61 -26.07 -9.00 2.67
C ILE A 61 -26.53 -10.27 1.92
N ALA A 62 -25.69 -11.30 1.87
CA ALA A 62 -26.03 -12.57 1.21
C ALA A 62 -26.91 -13.51 2.07
N SER A 63 -26.86 -13.37 3.40
CA SER A 63 -27.61 -14.20 4.37
C SER A 63 -28.93 -13.58 4.82
N SER A 64 -29.25 -12.35 4.42
CA SER A 64 -30.63 -11.89 4.37
C SER A 64 -31.36 -12.73 3.33
N SER A 65 -31.99 -13.80 3.81
CA SER A 65 -32.55 -14.96 3.12
C SER A 65 -33.77 -14.68 2.24
N ASP A 66 -33.90 -13.47 1.69
CA ASP A 66 -35.03 -13.05 0.87
C ASP A 66 -34.63 -12.15 -0.34
N CYS A 67 -33.45 -12.39 -0.89
CA CYS A 67 -32.96 -11.71 -2.11
C CYS A 67 -33.58 -12.34 -3.37
N HIS A 68 -34.92 -12.27 -3.52
CA HIS A 68 -35.65 -12.80 -4.69
C HIS A 68 -35.78 -11.80 -5.85
N ASN A 69 -35.34 -10.55 -5.65
CA ASN A 69 -35.47 -9.46 -6.62
C ASN A 69 -34.21 -9.31 -7.47
N ALA A 70 -34.37 -9.08 -8.78
CA ALA A 70 -33.28 -8.93 -9.75
C ALA A 70 -32.28 -7.82 -9.40
N GLU A 71 -32.76 -6.76 -8.73
CA GLU A 71 -31.95 -5.64 -8.21
C GLU A 71 -30.91 -6.11 -7.19
N CYS A 72 -31.31 -7.00 -6.27
CA CYS A 72 -30.42 -7.49 -5.21
C CYS A 72 -29.34 -8.42 -5.78
N LEU A 73 -29.69 -9.24 -6.78
CA LEU A 73 -28.72 -10.05 -7.52
C LEU A 73 -27.71 -9.18 -8.28
N LEU A 74 -28.14 -8.04 -8.82
CA LEU A 74 -27.27 -7.07 -9.48
C LEU A 74 -26.28 -6.41 -8.51
N PHE A 75 -26.73 -6.02 -7.31
CA PHE A 75 -25.87 -5.46 -6.28
C PHE A 75 -24.82 -6.44 -5.77
N ILE A 76 -25.16 -7.72 -5.62
CA ILE A 76 -24.20 -8.75 -5.21
C ILE A 76 -23.18 -9.01 -6.33
N LEU A 77 -23.62 -9.10 -7.59
CA LEU A 77 -22.71 -9.33 -8.73
C LEU A 77 -21.76 -8.17 -9.01
N ILE A 78 -22.19 -6.93 -8.81
CA ILE A 78 -21.41 -5.74 -9.13
C ILE A 78 -20.67 -5.17 -7.90
N GLY A 79 -21.30 -5.19 -6.73
CA GLY A 79 -20.76 -4.56 -5.52
C GLY A 79 -19.62 -5.34 -4.87
N VAL A 80 -19.72 -6.68 -4.82
CA VAL A 80 -18.71 -7.56 -4.22
C VAL A 80 -17.31 -7.39 -4.85
N PRO A 81 -17.14 -7.45 -6.19
CA PRO A 81 -15.81 -7.34 -6.79
C PRO A 81 -15.20 -5.93 -6.73
N VAL A 82 -16.02 -4.87 -6.57
CA VAL A 82 -15.52 -3.48 -6.48
C VAL A 82 -14.85 -3.22 -5.12
N ILE A 83 -15.36 -3.84 -4.05
CA ILE A 83 -14.87 -3.61 -2.69
C ILE A 83 -13.52 -4.34 -2.46
N SER A 84 -13.34 -5.53 -3.03
CA SER A 84 -12.07 -6.27 -2.92
C SER A 84 -10.93 -5.58 -3.69
N ALA A 85 -11.20 -5.14 -4.91
CA ALA A 85 -10.21 -4.46 -5.75
C ALA A 85 -9.76 -3.13 -5.15
N THR A 86 -10.68 -2.37 -4.54
CA THR A 86 -10.33 -1.10 -3.90
C THR A 86 -9.44 -1.30 -2.67
N SER A 87 -9.69 -2.31 -1.84
CA SER A 87 -8.82 -2.67 -0.71
C SER A 87 -7.39 -3.00 -1.16
N PHE A 88 -7.24 -3.80 -2.21
CA PHE A 88 -5.91 -4.12 -2.76
C PHE A 88 -5.16 -2.89 -3.26
N ILE A 89 -5.83 -2.00 -4.00
CA ILE A 89 -5.21 -0.78 -4.53
C ILE A 89 -4.77 0.14 -3.40
N VAL A 90 -5.65 0.39 -2.43
CA VAL A 90 -5.37 1.29 -1.30
C VAL A 90 -4.23 0.72 -0.46
N SER A 91 -4.34 -0.53 -0.01
CA SER A 91 -3.31 -1.18 0.82
C SER A 91 -1.99 -1.33 0.06
N GLY A 92 -2.03 -1.66 -1.23
CA GLY A 92 -0.84 -1.76 -2.07
C GLY A 92 -0.11 -0.43 -2.21
N SER A 93 -0.85 0.67 -2.38
CA SER A 93 -0.26 2.01 -2.45
C SER A 93 0.48 2.39 -1.17
N ILE A 94 -0.10 2.08 0.00
CA ILE A 94 0.50 2.33 1.31
C ILE A 94 1.80 1.55 1.47
N VAL A 95 1.80 0.27 1.08
CA VAL A 95 3.01 -0.57 1.13
C VAL A 95 4.11 -0.02 0.22
N VAL A 96 3.79 0.39 -1.00
CA VAL A 96 4.79 0.95 -1.94
C VAL A 96 5.40 2.24 -1.40
N ILE A 97 4.56 3.19 -0.96
CA ILE A 97 5.04 4.48 -0.44
C ILE A 97 5.87 4.26 0.83
N GLY A 98 5.39 3.47 1.78
CA GLY A 98 6.11 3.24 3.03
C GLY A 98 7.42 2.47 2.85
N ASN A 99 7.46 1.49 1.93
CA ASN A 99 8.71 0.80 1.57
C ASN A 99 9.69 1.72 0.84
N THR A 100 9.20 2.66 0.03
CA THR A 100 10.04 3.68 -0.62
C THR A 100 10.66 4.60 0.42
N LEU A 101 9.87 5.10 1.37
CA LEU A 101 10.39 5.93 2.47
C LEU A 101 11.42 5.18 3.32
N HIS A 102 11.16 3.91 3.63
CA HIS A 102 12.10 3.04 4.33
C HIS A 102 13.42 2.86 3.56
N TRP A 103 13.36 2.67 2.23
CA TRP A 103 14.58 2.58 1.40
C TRP A 103 15.36 3.90 1.38
N ILE A 104 14.69 5.04 1.23
CA ILE A 104 15.35 6.36 1.24
C ILE A 104 16.05 6.60 2.58
N GLU A 105 15.38 6.32 3.70
CA GLU A 105 15.97 6.48 5.02
C GLU A 105 17.16 5.54 5.22
N LYS A 106 17.04 4.29 4.78
CA LYS A 106 18.12 3.31 4.86
C LYS A 106 19.34 3.74 4.06
N GLN A 107 19.13 4.21 2.83
CA GLN A 107 20.23 4.70 2.01
C GLN A 107 20.92 5.91 2.66
N GLY A 108 20.16 6.92 3.06
CA GLY A 108 20.73 8.16 3.61
C GLY A 108 21.40 7.99 4.97
N LYS A 109 20.95 7.04 5.80
CA LYS A 109 21.45 6.87 7.18
C LYS A 109 22.47 5.75 7.34
N CYS A 110 22.35 4.66 6.59
CA CYS A 110 23.10 3.44 6.83
C CYS A 110 24.12 3.13 5.72
N ASP A 111 23.79 3.37 4.45
CA ASP A 111 24.66 3.03 3.31
C ASP A 111 25.46 4.23 2.77
N ASP A 112 25.17 5.46 3.23
CA ASP A 112 25.70 6.67 2.60
C ASP A 112 27.10 7.10 3.07
N SER A 113 28.12 6.53 2.44
CA SER A 113 29.48 7.10 2.41
C SER A 113 29.65 8.15 1.28
N GLY A 114 28.86 8.04 0.20
CA GLY A 114 28.94 8.91 -0.98
C GLY A 114 28.26 10.27 -0.76
N THR A 115 27.04 10.30 -0.24
CA THR A 115 26.32 11.57 0.01
C THR A 115 26.99 12.41 1.09
N GLN A 116 27.58 11.79 2.12
CA GLN A 116 28.39 12.55 3.10
C GLN A 116 29.56 13.29 2.43
N THR A 117 30.19 12.68 1.42
CA THR A 117 31.26 13.34 0.67
C THR A 117 30.74 14.58 -0.08
N ILE A 118 29.58 14.48 -0.73
CA ILE A 118 28.96 15.59 -1.48
C ILE A 118 28.49 16.70 -0.54
N ILE A 119 27.84 16.34 0.57
CA ILE A 119 27.39 17.27 1.61
C ILE A 119 28.60 18.02 2.17
N ASN A 120 29.68 17.31 2.51
CA ASN A 120 30.88 17.92 3.05
C ASN A 120 31.55 18.87 2.03
N SER A 121 31.52 18.53 0.74
CA SER A 121 31.97 19.42 -0.35
C SER A 121 31.16 20.73 -0.39
N MET A 122 29.83 20.64 -0.40
CA MET A 122 28.96 21.83 -0.43
C MET A 122 29.11 22.67 0.85
N ILE A 123 29.18 22.03 2.02
CA ILE A 123 29.41 22.71 3.30
C ILE A 123 30.72 23.48 3.27
N ASN A 124 31.79 22.87 2.77
CA ASN A 124 33.10 23.52 2.68
C ASN A 124 33.08 24.71 1.71
N ALA A 125 32.40 24.58 0.56
CA ALA A 125 32.23 25.69 -0.37
C ALA A 125 31.43 26.86 0.24
N MET A 126 30.33 26.56 0.94
CA MET A 126 29.54 27.60 1.63
C MET A 126 30.31 28.25 2.77
N LYS A 127 31.10 27.49 3.54
CA LYS A 127 31.99 28.05 4.56
C LYS A 127 33.06 28.95 3.96
N ALA A 128 33.61 28.61 2.80
CA ALA A 128 34.58 29.44 2.09
C ALA A 128 33.99 30.78 1.61
N LEU A 129 32.69 30.83 1.34
CA LEU A 129 31.95 32.06 1.02
C LEU A 129 31.46 32.82 2.27
N GLY A 130 31.86 32.40 3.48
CA GLY A 130 31.48 33.03 4.75
C GLY A 130 30.18 32.50 5.38
N GLY A 131 29.59 31.43 4.83
CA GLY A 131 28.41 30.79 5.40
C GLY A 131 28.68 30.03 6.70
N LYS A 132 27.70 30.01 7.60
CA LYS A 132 27.74 29.25 8.86
C LYS A 132 26.75 28.08 8.79
N THR A 133 27.18 26.89 9.17
CA THR A 133 26.27 25.73 9.28
C THR A 133 25.56 25.77 10.62
N ILE A 134 24.23 25.64 10.61
CA ILE A 134 23.41 25.54 11.81
C ILE A 134 22.99 24.07 11.97
N GLN A 135 23.48 23.39 13.00
CA GLN A 135 23.21 21.95 13.17
C GLN A 135 22.05 21.67 14.12
N THR A 136 21.67 22.64 14.95
CA THR A 136 20.67 22.47 15.99
C THR A 136 19.68 23.62 16.04
N ALA A 137 18.47 23.35 16.54
CA ALA A 137 17.44 24.38 16.69
C ALA A 137 17.87 25.50 17.66
N SER A 138 18.66 25.19 18.70
CA SER A 138 19.19 26.20 19.62
C SER A 138 20.19 27.13 18.94
N GLU A 139 21.07 26.58 18.10
CA GLU A 139 22.02 27.36 17.31
C GLU A 139 21.28 28.27 16.31
N PHE A 140 20.20 27.79 15.69
CA PHE A 140 19.33 28.59 14.82
C PHE A 140 18.66 29.75 15.57
N MET A 141 18.04 29.46 16.72
CA MET A 141 17.36 30.47 17.53
C MET A 141 18.35 31.54 18.02
N SER A 142 19.57 31.14 18.43
CA SER A 142 20.60 32.07 18.83
C SER A 142 21.03 33.01 17.69
N TRP A 143 21.12 32.49 16.46
CA TRP A 143 21.44 33.27 15.28
C TRP A 143 20.33 34.28 14.93
N LEU A 144 19.06 33.86 15.00
CA LEU A 144 17.92 34.75 14.76
C LEU A 144 17.84 35.92 15.76
N THR A 145 18.23 35.69 17.02
CA THR A 145 18.21 36.73 18.06
C THR A 145 19.39 37.70 18.00
N GLN A 146 20.43 37.39 17.20
CA GLN A 146 21.65 38.19 17.09
C GLN A 146 21.61 39.19 15.91
N GLN A 147 20.56 39.13 15.09
CA GLN A 147 20.30 40.01 13.94
C GLN A 147 19.33 41.14 14.33
#